data_AF-A0A5B7B6V1-F1
#
_entry.id   AF-A0A5B7B6V1-F1
#
_cell.length_a   1.000
_cell.length_b   1.000
_cell.length_c   1.000
_cell.angle_alpha   90.00
_cell.angle_beta   90.00
_cell.angle_gamma   90.00
#
_symmetry.space_group_name_H-M   'P 1'
#
loop_
_entity.id
_entity.type
_entity.pdbx_description
1 polymer ?
#
loop_
_entity_poly.entity_id
_entity_poly.type
_entity_poly.pdbx_seq_one_letter_code
_entity_poly.pdbx_strand_id
1 'polypeptide(L)'
;MDYAFSFIINNGGIDTEEDYPYKARDGRCDQYRKNAKVVSIDDYEDVPVNNEKALQKAVASQPVSVAIEASGRDFQFYESGIFTGTCGTALDHGVAAVGYGTENGVEYWIVRNSWGKSWGENGYLRMERNVGGTITGKCGIAMESSYPIKKGQNPPNPGPSPPSPIKPPSVCDAGYACAASTTCCCVYELSNYCFAWGCCPLEGATCCEDHSSCCPSDYPICNVQSGTCLMSKDNPLGVKAMARIPAKPLWASGSGGKSSSA
;
A
#
# COMPACT_ATOMS: atom_id res chain seq x y z
N MET A 1 -6.20 13.05 6.85
CA MET A 1 -6.36 11.89 5.92
C MET A 1 -7.54 12.11 4.97
N ASP A 2 -7.75 13.34 4.54
CA ASP A 2 -9.12 13.82 4.31
C ASP A 2 -9.60 13.51 2.91
N TYR A 3 -8.67 13.49 1.95
CA TYR A 3 -8.96 13.04 0.59
C TYR A 3 -9.48 11.60 0.54
N ALA A 4 -9.02 10.72 1.43
CA ALA A 4 -9.53 9.35 1.51
C ALA A 4 -10.97 9.33 2.02
N PHE A 5 -11.31 10.11 3.05
CA PHE A 5 -12.69 10.24 3.53
C PHE A 5 -13.61 10.86 2.46
N SER A 6 -13.15 11.95 1.81
CA SER A 6 -13.86 12.57 0.70
C SER A 6 -14.12 11.58 -0.45
N PHE A 7 -13.15 10.73 -0.78
CA PHE A 7 -13.35 9.66 -1.75
C PHE A 7 -14.44 8.68 -1.30
N ILE A 8 -14.43 8.22 -0.05
CA ILE A 8 -15.44 7.26 0.46
C ILE A 8 -16.85 7.86 0.36
N ILE A 9 -17.01 9.14 0.72
CA ILE A 9 -18.30 9.86 0.61
C ILE A 9 -18.76 9.90 -0.85
N ASN A 10 -17.90 10.40 -1.75
CA ASN A 10 -18.24 10.59 -3.16
C ASN A 10 -18.40 9.27 -3.94
N ASN A 11 -17.71 8.21 -3.51
CA ASN A 11 -17.84 6.88 -4.08
C ASN A 11 -19.12 6.16 -3.60
N GLY A 12 -19.79 6.68 -2.56
CA GLY A 12 -20.96 6.04 -1.95
C GLY A 12 -20.61 4.88 -1.02
N GLY A 13 -19.37 4.82 -0.54
CA GLY A 13 -18.87 3.81 0.39
C GLY A 13 -17.51 3.22 -0.01
N ILE A 14 -17.07 2.26 0.80
CA ILE A 14 -15.81 1.51 0.65
C ILE A 14 -16.10 0.01 0.70
N ASP A 15 -15.37 -0.74 -0.12
CA ASP A 15 -15.43 -2.20 -0.20
C ASP A 15 -14.74 -2.86 1.01
N THR A 16 -15.03 -4.15 1.24
CA THR A 16 -14.28 -4.94 2.23
C THR A 16 -12.91 -5.34 1.68
N GLU A 17 -11.99 -5.74 2.56
CA GLU A 17 -10.70 -6.33 2.15
C GLU A 17 -10.89 -7.61 1.31
N GLU A 18 -11.94 -8.40 1.58
CA GLU A 18 -12.25 -9.59 0.77
C GLU A 18 -12.72 -9.21 -0.64
N ASP A 19 -13.57 -8.17 -0.74
CA ASP A 19 -14.09 -7.67 -2.01
C ASP A 19 -13.03 -6.92 -2.81
N TYR A 20 -12.10 -6.21 -2.17
CA TYR A 20 -10.99 -5.51 -2.83
C TYR A 20 -9.65 -5.67 -2.05
N PRO A 21 -8.93 -6.79 -2.24
CA PRO A 21 -7.72 -7.10 -1.48
C PRO A 21 -6.57 -6.15 -1.76
N TYR A 22 -5.81 -5.86 -0.70
CA TYR A 22 -4.58 -5.09 -0.75
C TYR A 22 -3.50 -5.84 -1.55
N LYS A 23 -2.80 -5.10 -2.43
CA LYS A 23 -1.78 -5.65 -3.34
C LYS A 23 -0.38 -5.08 -3.12
N ALA A 24 -0.21 -4.18 -2.14
CA ALA A 24 1.05 -3.48 -1.86
C ALA A 24 1.65 -2.71 -3.05
N ARG A 25 0.82 -2.39 -4.05
CA ARG A 25 1.20 -1.60 -5.23
C ARG A 25 -0.04 -0.93 -5.80
N ASP A 26 0.16 0.25 -6.36
CA ASP A 26 -0.89 0.93 -7.11
C ASP A 26 -1.20 0.16 -8.39
N GLY A 27 -2.47 0.19 -8.76
CA GLY A 27 -2.97 -0.44 -9.96
C GLY A 27 -4.18 0.30 -10.48
N ARG A 28 -4.61 -0.05 -11.69
CA ARG A 28 -5.86 0.50 -12.22
C ARG A 28 -7.04 0.05 -11.36
N CYS A 29 -7.96 0.97 -11.09
CA CYS A 29 -9.20 0.69 -10.38
C CYS A 29 -9.97 -0.45 -11.06
N ASP A 30 -10.16 -1.56 -10.34
CA ASP A 30 -10.86 -2.73 -10.85
C ASP A 30 -12.37 -2.50 -10.82
N GLN A 31 -12.95 -2.34 -12.02
CA GLN A 31 -14.36 -2.02 -12.18
C GLN A 31 -15.29 -3.15 -11.73
N TYR A 32 -14.80 -4.39 -11.65
CA TYR A 32 -15.60 -5.54 -11.22
C TYR A 32 -15.65 -5.68 -9.71
N ARG A 33 -14.60 -5.21 -9.01
CA ARG A 33 -14.46 -5.36 -7.57
C ARG A 33 -14.94 -4.17 -6.74
N LYS A 34 -15.00 -2.97 -7.32
CA LYS A 34 -15.34 -1.71 -6.63
C LYS A 34 -16.83 -1.49 -6.28
N ASN A 35 -17.61 -2.56 -6.23
CA ASN A 35 -19.07 -2.50 -6.29
C ASN A 35 -19.76 -2.83 -4.96
N ALA A 36 -19.05 -3.42 -3.99
CA ALA A 36 -19.64 -3.90 -2.75
C ALA A 36 -20.03 -2.74 -1.82
N LYS A 37 -19.16 -1.74 -1.67
CA LYS A 37 -19.42 -0.47 -0.94
C LYS A 37 -20.15 -0.69 0.40
N VAL A 38 -19.66 -1.66 1.17
CA VAL A 38 -20.34 -2.21 2.36
C VAL A 38 -20.44 -1.20 3.50
N VAL A 39 -19.52 -0.23 3.58
CA VAL A 39 -19.54 0.83 4.59
C VAL A 39 -19.55 2.20 3.92
N SER A 40 -20.46 3.07 4.36
CA SER A 40 -20.46 4.50 4.01
C SER A 40 -20.20 5.37 5.22
N ILE A 41 -19.65 6.56 4.97
CA ILE A 41 -19.53 7.65 5.94
C ILE A 41 -20.28 8.85 5.37
N ASP A 42 -20.76 9.72 6.24
CA ASP A 42 -21.62 10.85 5.86
C ASP A 42 -20.81 12.15 5.76
N ASP A 43 -19.74 12.26 6.54
CA ASP A 43 -18.84 13.41 6.55
C ASP A 43 -17.49 13.02 7.18
N TYR A 44 -16.58 13.97 7.34
CA TYR A 44 -15.41 13.86 8.21
C TYR A 44 -15.13 15.21 8.88
N GLU A 45 -14.39 15.18 9.97
CA GLU A 45 -14.03 16.38 10.71
C GLU A 45 -12.55 16.36 11.11
N ASP A 46 -11.92 17.51 10.99
CA ASP A 46 -10.55 17.74 11.46
C ASP A 46 -10.58 18.12 12.93
N VAL A 47 -9.71 17.48 13.71
CA VAL A 47 -9.46 17.88 15.09
C VAL A 47 -8.73 19.24 15.06
N PRO A 48 -9.07 20.18 15.97
CA PRO A 48 -8.32 21.43 16.10
C PRO A 48 -6.80 21.21 16.18
N VAL A 49 -6.08 21.84 15.25
CA VAL A 49 -4.63 21.71 15.07
C VAL A 49 -3.90 22.06 16.37
N ASN A 50 -2.87 21.26 16.70
CA ASN A 50 -1.98 21.43 17.86
C ASN A 50 -2.72 21.43 19.20
N ASN A 51 -3.74 20.56 19.34
CA ASN A 51 -4.56 20.47 20.54
C ASN A 51 -4.75 19.02 20.98
N GLU A 52 -3.80 18.49 21.75
CA GLU A 52 -3.88 17.13 22.31
C GLU A 52 -5.12 16.89 23.16
N LYS A 53 -5.68 17.92 23.80
CA LYS A 53 -6.93 17.81 24.56
C LYS A 53 -8.15 17.62 23.65
N ALA A 54 -8.20 18.32 22.53
CA ALA A 54 -9.23 18.11 21.51
C ALA A 54 -9.09 16.72 20.87
N LEU A 55 -7.85 16.32 20.55
CA LEU A 55 -7.55 14.97 20.05
C LEU A 55 -8.00 13.90 21.06
N GLN A 56 -7.72 14.09 22.35
CA GLN A 56 -8.12 13.16 23.41
C GLN A 56 -9.64 12.99 23.46
N LYS A 57 -10.38 14.10 23.34
CA LYS A 57 -11.84 14.08 23.30
C LYS A 57 -12.36 13.30 22.08
N ALA A 58 -11.75 13.49 20.91
CA ALA A 58 -12.11 12.75 19.70
C ALA A 58 -11.81 11.25 19.84
N VAL A 59 -10.60 10.88 20.31
CA VAL A 59 -10.17 9.50 20.53
C VAL A 59 -11.05 8.77 21.56
N ALA A 60 -11.58 9.49 22.56
CA ALA A 60 -12.53 8.93 23.53
C ALA A 60 -13.86 8.49 22.89
N SER A 61 -14.21 9.04 21.72
CA SER A 61 -15.47 8.75 21.03
C SER A 61 -15.29 7.69 19.95
N GLN A 62 -14.15 7.68 19.27
CA GLN A 62 -13.82 6.74 18.19
C GLN A 62 -12.33 6.79 17.86
N PRO A 63 -11.78 5.79 17.13
CA PRO A 63 -10.45 5.93 16.54
C PRO A 63 -10.32 7.17 15.65
N VAL A 64 -9.18 7.84 15.73
CA VAL A 64 -8.84 9.05 14.95
C VAL A 64 -7.63 8.76 14.07
N SER A 65 -7.70 9.11 12.80
CA SER A 65 -6.56 9.05 11.91
C SER A 65 -5.64 10.23 12.23
N VAL A 66 -4.34 9.98 12.45
CA VAL A 66 -3.35 11.01 12.78
C VAL A 66 -2.11 10.87 11.88
N ALA A 67 -1.48 11.99 11.54
CA ALA A 67 -0.16 12.00 10.90
C ALA A 67 0.94 12.19 11.94
N ILE A 68 2.08 11.54 11.73
CA ILE A 68 3.26 11.63 12.61
C ILE A 68 4.55 11.67 11.77
N GLU A 69 5.65 12.07 12.39
CA GLU A 69 6.99 11.76 11.91
C GLU A 69 7.43 10.38 12.43
N ALA A 70 7.66 9.44 11.50
CA ALA A 70 8.04 8.05 11.77
C ALA A 70 9.41 7.66 11.16
N SER A 71 10.06 8.56 10.42
CA SER A 71 11.38 8.30 9.82
C SER A 71 12.54 8.27 10.82
N GLY A 72 12.37 8.78 12.05
CA GLY A 72 13.39 8.76 13.09
C GLY A 72 13.83 7.35 13.51
N ARG A 73 15.12 7.18 13.80
CA ARG A 73 15.71 5.88 14.17
C ARG A 73 15.03 5.26 15.40
N ASP A 74 14.79 6.07 16.43
CA ASP A 74 14.16 5.59 17.67
C ASP A 74 12.75 5.03 17.40
N PHE A 75 12.00 5.65 16.49
CA PHE A 75 10.68 5.19 16.09
C PHE A 75 10.76 3.87 15.30
N GLN A 76 11.63 3.80 14.30
CA GLN A 76 11.78 2.61 13.45
C GLN A 76 12.08 1.34 14.27
N PHE A 77 12.91 1.46 15.31
CA PHE A 77 13.34 0.34 16.16
C PHE A 77 12.56 0.23 17.48
N TYR A 78 11.39 0.87 17.59
CA TYR A 78 10.54 0.69 18.77
C TYR A 78 10.08 -0.77 18.93
N GLU A 79 10.28 -1.32 20.13
CA GLU A 79 9.88 -2.69 20.47
C GLU A 79 8.75 -2.74 21.50
N SER A 80 8.84 -1.96 22.60
CA SER A 80 7.82 -1.94 23.65
C SER A 80 8.01 -0.76 24.62
N GLY A 81 7.04 -0.58 25.53
CA GLY A 81 7.04 0.47 26.55
C GLY A 81 6.41 1.77 26.05
N ILE A 82 6.40 2.80 26.90
CA ILE A 82 6.00 4.14 26.45
C ILE A 82 7.16 4.75 25.68
N PHE A 83 6.93 5.06 24.40
CA PHE A 83 7.90 5.68 23.52
C PHE A 83 8.15 7.13 23.92
N THR A 84 9.33 7.35 24.49
CA THR A 84 9.88 8.66 24.84
C THR A 84 11.04 9.06 23.92
N GLY A 85 11.35 8.26 22.89
CA GLY A 85 12.43 8.47 21.95
C GLY A 85 12.33 9.77 21.15
N THR A 86 13.38 10.06 20.38
CA THR A 86 13.51 11.30 19.61
C THR A 86 12.73 11.21 18.30
N CYS A 87 11.94 12.24 18.03
CA CYS A 87 11.28 12.51 16.76
C CYS A 87 11.03 14.02 16.64
N GLY A 88 10.99 14.52 15.41
CA GLY A 88 10.61 15.88 15.07
C GLY A 88 9.12 16.00 14.75
N THR A 89 8.80 16.85 13.78
CA THR A 89 7.44 17.16 13.32
C THR A 89 7.34 17.22 11.80
N ALA A 90 8.31 16.63 11.08
CA ALA A 90 8.25 16.51 9.63
C ALA A 90 7.35 15.31 9.29
N LEU A 91 6.03 15.54 9.31
CA LEU A 91 5.02 14.50 9.13
C LEU A 91 5.25 13.72 7.83
N ASP A 92 5.37 12.40 7.94
CA ASP A 92 5.72 11.50 6.83
C ASP A 92 4.92 10.19 6.83
N HIS A 93 4.14 9.93 7.89
CA HIS A 93 3.44 8.65 8.06
C HIS A 93 2.06 8.80 8.69
N GLY A 94 1.07 8.12 8.12
CA GLY A 94 -0.30 8.10 8.62
C GLY A 94 -0.60 6.86 9.46
N VAL A 95 -1.15 7.06 10.65
CA VAL A 95 -1.50 6.02 11.62
C VAL A 95 -2.88 6.30 12.25
N ALA A 96 -3.33 5.45 13.18
CA ALA A 96 -4.57 5.67 13.92
C ALA A 96 -4.34 5.69 15.43
N ALA A 97 -4.76 6.76 16.09
CA ALA A 97 -4.90 6.80 17.55
C ALA A 97 -6.19 6.07 17.93
N VAL A 98 -6.07 4.96 18.66
CA VAL A 98 -7.19 4.06 19.01
C VAL A 98 -7.53 4.10 20.50
N GLY A 99 -6.76 4.83 21.29
CA GLY A 99 -6.96 4.98 22.73
C GLY A 99 -5.86 5.82 23.36
N TYR A 100 -5.93 5.95 24.68
CA TYR A 100 -4.92 6.61 25.50
C TYR A 100 -4.97 6.05 26.92
N GLY A 101 -3.91 6.26 27.69
CA GLY A 101 -3.82 5.80 29.07
C GLY A 101 -2.78 6.56 29.87
N THR A 102 -2.51 6.04 31.05
CA THR A 102 -1.48 6.49 31.97
C THR A 102 -0.86 5.28 32.65
N GLU A 103 0.46 5.19 32.67
CA GLU A 103 1.22 4.15 33.36
C GLU A 103 2.36 4.80 34.13
N ASN A 104 2.45 4.53 35.43
CA ASN A 104 3.50 5.08 36.31
C ASN A 104 3.66 6.61 36.24
N GLY A 105 2.54 7.33 36.07
CA GLY A 105 2.52 8.80 35.96
C GLY A 105 2.88 9.34 34.57
N VAL A 106 3.17 8.48 33.60
CA VAL A 106 3.41 8.87 32.21
C VAL A 106 2.15 8.63 31.39
N GLU A 107 1.64 9.69 30.78
CA GLU A 107 0.49 9.64 29.89
C GLU A 107 0.91 9.19 28.49
N TYR A 108 0.07 8.39 27.82
CA TYR A 108 0.38 7.91 26.48
C TYR A 108 -0.86 7.80 25.58
N TRP A 109 -0.64 7.85 24.27
CA TRP A 109 -1.53 7.44 23.20
C TRP A 109 -1.32 5.96 22.88
N ILE A 110 -2.38 5.24 22.53
CA ILE A 110 -2.30 3.92 21.92
C ILE A 110 -2.48 4.11 20.42
N VAL A 111 -1.41 3.89 19.67
CA VAL A 111 -1.36 4.13 18.22
C VAL A 111 -1.25 2.80 17.49
N ARG A 112 -2.17 2.55 16.56
CA ARG A 112 -2.14 1.39 15.66
C ARG A 112 -1.30 1.73 14.42
N ASN A 113 -0.25 0.95 14.18
CA ASN A 113 0.60 1.10 13.00
C ASN A 113 0.21 0.07 11.91
N SER A 114 0.83 0.19 10.72
CA SER A 114 0.60 -0.63 9.53
C SER A 114 1.81 -1.48 9.12
N TRP A 115 2.84 -1.60 9.97
CA TRP A 115 4.09 -2.35 9.70
C TRP A 115 4.06 -3.81 10.15
N GLY A 116 2.86 -4.37 10.35
CA GLY A 116 2.68 -5.75 10.77
C GLY A 116 2.86 -5.97 12.28
N LYS A 117 2.54 -7.19 12.73
CA LYS A 117 2.49 -7.53 14.16
C LYS A 117 3.87 -7.71 14.80
N SER A 118 4.92 -7.89 14.01
CA SER A 118 6.29 -8.09 14.51
C SER A 118 6.95 -6.80 14.96
N TRP A 119 6.36 -5.64 14.66
CA TRP A 119 6.86 -4.33 15.06
C TRP A 119 6.16 -3.84 16.33
N GLY A 120 6.89 -3.25 17.27
CA GLY A 120 6.34 -2.72 18.50
C GLY A 120 5.54 -3.75 19.32
N GLU A 121 4.51 -3.27 20.00
CA GLU A 121 3.64 -4.09 20.84
C GLU A 121 2.53 -4.72 19.99
N ASN A 122 2.85 -5.78 19.24
CA ASN A 122 1.95 -6.45 18.31
C ASN A 122 1.41 -5.54 17.19
N GLY A 123 2.25 -4.63 16.68
CA GLY A 123 1.88 -3.63 15.67
C GLY A 123 1.36 -2.31 16.25
N TYR A 124 1.39 -2.17 17.58
CA TYR A 124 0.99 -0.95 18.28
C TYR A 124 2.18 -0.23 18.90
N LEU A 125 1.97 1.05 19.15
CA LEU A 125 2.89 1.95 19.81
C LEU A 125 2.17 2.63 20.97
N ARG A 126 2.76 2.61 22.16
CA ARG A 126 2.36 3.51 23.25
C ARG A 126 3.19 4.78 23.17
N MET A 127 2.68 5.85 22.56
CA MET A 127 3.41 7.10 22.34
C MET A 127 3.18 8.06 23.50
N GLU A 128 4.24 8.65 24.06
CA GLU A 128 4.13 9.67 25.11
C GLU A 128 3.16 10.81 24.73
N ARG A 129 2.29 11.21 25.66
CA ARG A 129 1.22 12.20 25.47
C ARG A 129 1.41 13.37 26.44
N ASN A 130 0.93 14.55 26.06
CA ASN A 130 1.01 15.78 26.86
C ASN A 130 2.46 16.18 27.18
N VAL A 131 3.34 16.08 26.18
CA VAL A 131 4.76 16.41 26.32
C VAL A 131 4.92 17.91 26.53
N GLY A 132 5.56 18.30 27.64
CA GLY A 132 5.84 19.70 27.93
C GLY A 132 6.74 20.36 26.88
N GLY A 133 6.52 21.64 26.61
CA GLY A 133 7.36 22.42 25.69
C GLY A 133 7.02 22.25 24.20
N THR A 134 5.99 21.47 23.86
CA THR A 134 5.42 21.42 22.52
C THR A 134 3.89 21.50 22.55
N ILE A 135 3.31 22.04 21.48
CA ILE A 135 1.86 22.03 21.22
C ILE A 135 1.49 21.04 20.11
N THR A 136 2.47 20.53 19.37
CA THR A 136 2.27 19.60 18.25
C THR A 136 2.04 18.17 18.73
N GLY A 137 2.26 17.90 20.02
CA GLY A 137 2.33 16.54 20.58
C GLY A 137 3.60 15.81 20.17
N LYS A 138 3.85 14.64 20.78
CA LYS A 138 5.00 13.79 20.44
C LYS A 138 4.91 13.41 18.95
N CYS A 139 6.03 13.55 18.24
CA CYS A 139 6.16 13.27 16.80
C CYS A 139 5.15 14.00 15.89
N GLY A 140 4.56 15.11 16.36
CA GLY A 140 3.57 15.88 15.60
C GLY A 140 2.16 15.30 15.59
N ILE A 141 1.85 14.32 16.45
CA ILE A 141 0.57 13.59 16.44
C ILE A 141 -0.70 14.47 16.47
N ALA A 142 -0.62 15.69 17.04
CA ALA A 142 -1.75 16.62 17.14
C ALA A 142 -1.80 17.66 16.00
N MET A 143 -0.91 17.59 15.01
CA MET A 143 -0.83 18.57 13.93
C MET A 143 -1.90 18.33 12.85
N GLU A 144 -2.02 17.09 12.38
CA GLU A 144 -2.97 16.71 11.33
C GLU A 144 -3.73 15.45 11.76
N SER A 145 -4.93 15.67 12.29
CA SER A 145 -5.78 14.62 12.84
C SER A 145 -7.20 14.79 12.31
N SER A 146 -7.81 13.70 11.84
CA SER A 146 -9.17 13.73 11.33
C SER A 146 -9.88 12.40 11.52
N TYR A 147 -11.20 12.45 11.57
CA TYR A 147 -12.03 11.27 11.81
C TYR A 147 -13.31 11.30 10.96
N PRO A 148 -13.78 10.13 10.50
CA PRO A 148 -15.01 10.05 9.72
C PRO A 148 -16.23 10.18 10.65
N ILE A 149 -17.30 10.77 10.13
CA ILE A 149 -18.58 10.90 10.79
C ILE A 149 -19.58 9.94 10.14
N LYS A 150 -20.28 9.17 10.98
CA LYS A 150 -21.35 8.27 10.54
C LYS A 150 -22.64 8.53 11.30
N LYS A 151 -23.69 8.86 10.55
CA LYS A 151 -25.07 9.15 10.98
C LYS A 151 -26.06 8.22 10.27
N GLY A 152 -25.79 7.85 9.01
CA GLY A 152 -26.64 7.02 8.18
C GLY A 152 -26.38 5.52 8.30
N GLN A 153 -27.36 4.74 7.85
CA GLN A 153 -27.18 3.29 7.66
C GLN A 153 -26.23 3.02 6.49
N ASN A 154 -25.54 1.88 6.55
CA ASN A 154 -24.74 1.43 5.42
C ASN A 154 -25.62 1.08 4.21
N PRO A 155 -25.08 1.16 2.98
CA PRO A 155 -25.76 0.64 1.80
C PRO A 155 -26.13 -0.84 1.99
N PRO A 156 -27.23 -1.31 1.36
CA PRO A 156 -27.53 -2.74 1.33
C PRO A 156 -26.35 -3.50 0.75
N ASN A 157 -25.85 -4.52 1.46
CA ASN A 157 -24.73 -5.32 0.97
C ASN A 157 -25.18 -6.04 -0.32
N PRO A 158 -24.58 -5.73 -1.48
CA PRO A 158 -24.98 -6.32 -2.76
C PRO A 158 -24.55 -7.79 -2.91
N GLY A 159 -23.87 -8.36 -1.91
CA GLY A 159 -23.23 -9.66 -1.98
C GLY A 159 -21.76 -9.54 -2.40
N PRO A 160 -21.02 -10.66 -2.42
CA PRO A 160 -19.60 -10.65 -2.73
C PRO A 160 -19.35 -10.12 -4.15
N SER A 161 -18.33 -9.27 -4.27
CA SER A 161 -17.89 -8.76 -5.57
C SER A 161 -17.52 -9.93 -6.50
N PRO A 162 -17.96 -9.92 -7.78
CA PRO A 162 -17.54 -10.93 -8.74
C PRO A 162 -16.00 -11.00 -8.83
N PRO A 163 -15.41 -12.19 -9.02
CA PRO A 163 -13.97 -12.26 -9.26
C PRO A 163 -13.64 -11.43 -10.51
N SER A 164 -12.53 -10.69 -10.45
CA SER A 164 -12.02 -10.00 -11.64
C SER A 164 -11.89 -11.03 -12.77
N PRO A 165 -12.31 -10.69 -14.00
CA PRO A 165 -12.06 -11.55 -15.14
C PRO A 165 -10.57 -11.93 -15.17
N ILE A 166 -10.29 -13.23 -15.28
CA ILE A 166 -8.92 -13.71 -15.45
C ILE A 166 -8.43 -13.11 -16.75
N LYS A 167 -7.60 -12.05 -16.64
CA LYS A 167 -6.98 -11.45 -17.83
C LYS A 167 -6.16 -12.55 -18.51
N PRO A 168 -6.26 -12.69 -19.85
CA PRO A 168 -5.51 -13.73 -20.53
C PRO A 168 -4.01 -13.56 -20.26
N PRO A 169 -3.24 -14.66 -20.27
CA PRO A 169 -1.80 -14.59 -20.14
C PRO A 169 -1.22 -13.66 -21.21
N SER A 170 -0.17 -12.92 -20.86
CA SER A 170 0.57 -12.12 -21.83
C SER A 170 1.31 -13.07 -22.77
N VAL A 171 0.79 -13.26 -23.98
CA VAL A 171 1.41 -14.10 -25.00
C VAL A 171 2.65 -13.37 -25.52
N CYS A 172 3.83 -13.98 -25.36
CA CYS A 172 5.09 -13.39 -25.79
C CYS A 172 5.36 -13.71 -27.26
N ASP A 173 5.14 -14.96 -27.63
CA ASP A 173 5.18 -15.47 -29.00
C ASP A 173 4.35 -16.77 -29.11
N ALA A 174 4.50 -17.53 -30.21
CA ALA A 174 3.81 -18.81 -30.40
C ALA A 174 4.21 -19.91 -29.40
N GLY A 175 5.39 -19.79 -28.76
CA GLY A 175 5.98 -20.80 -27.89
C GLY A 175 5.92 -20.47 -26.41
N TYR A 176 5.79 -19.20 -26.03
CA TYR A 176 5.93 -18.72 -24.65
C TYR A 176 4.83 -17.73 -24.26
N ALA A 177 4.41 -17.84 -23.00
CA ALA A 177 3.53 -16.87 -22.38
C ALA A 177 3.93 -16.58 -20.95
N CYS A 178 3.57 -15.37 -20.52
CA CYS A 178 3.70 -14.92 -19.15
C CYS A 178 2.34 -14.83 -18.46
N ALA A 179 2.34 -14.78 -17.13
CA ALA A 179 1.12 -14.60 -16.36
C ALA A 179 0.40 -13.29 -16.75
N ALA A 180 -0.88 -13.17 -16.43
CA ALA A 180 -1.63 -11.96 -16.73
C ALA A 180 -1.00 -10.71 -16.10
N SER A 181 -1.07 -9.56 -16.79
CA SER A 181 -0.50 -8.28 -16.33
C SER A 181 1.01 -8.33 -16.04
N THR A 182 1.73 -9.10 -16.86
CA THR A 182 3.19 -9.09 -16.92
C THR A 182 3.66 -8.65 -18.31
N THR A 183 4.92 -8.25 -18.41
CA THR A 183 5.54 -7.83 -19.68
C THR A 183 6.50 -8.90 -20.15
N CYS A 184 6.35 -9.31 -21.41
CA CYS A 184 7.27 -10.22 -22.07
C CYS A 184 8.55 -9.48 -22.44
N CYS A 185 9.69 -9.96 -21.92
CA CYS A 185 11.00 -9.41 -22.18
C CYS A 185 11.90 -10.47 -22.81
N CYS A 186 12.55 -10.12 -23.93
CA CYS A 186 13.46 -11.06 -24.57
C CYS A 186 14.72 -11.29 -23.73
N VAL A 187 15.04 -12.57 -23.49
CA VAL A 187 16.23 -13.00 -22.73
C VAL A 187 17.35 -13.43 -23.67
N TYR A 188 17.01 -14.04 -24.81
CA TYR A 188 18.00 -14.47 -25.79
C TYR A 188 17.53 -14.11 -27.20
N GLU A 189 18.22 -13.15 -27.81
CA GLU A 189 17.92 -12.62 -29.15
C GLU A 189 19.03 -13.00 -30.13
N LEU A 190 18.66 -13.49 -31.31
CA LEU A 190 19.58 -13.69 -32.43
C LEU A 190 18.86 -13.32 -33.73
N SER A 191 19.48 -12.46 -34.54
CA SER A 191 18.94 -12.01 -35.84
C SER A 191 17.52 -11.46 -35.77
N ASN A 192 17.20 -10.64 -34.76
CA ASN A 192 15.88 -10.06 -34.49
C ASN A 192 14.78 -11.09 -34.15
N TYR A 193 15.16 -12.32 -33.78
CA TYR A 193 14.26 -13.33 -33.27
C TYR A 193 14.57 -13.64 -31.81
N CYS A 194 13.53 -13.67 -30.97
CA CYS A 194 13.67 -14.02 -29.57
C CYS A 194 13.48 -15.52 -29.35
N PHE A 195 14.53 -16.19 -28.87
CA PHE A 195 14.54 -17.64 -28.63
C PHE A 195 14.12 -18.02 -27.21
N ALA A 196 14.20 -17.07 -26.26
CA ALA A 196 13.81 -17.28 -24.88
C ALA A 196 13.21 -16.00 -24.28
N TRP A 197 12.13 -16.16 -23.54
CA TRP A 197 11.40 -15.06 -22.92
C TRP A 197 11.46 -15.10 -21.40
N GLY A 198 11.47 -13.91 -20.80
CA GLY A 198 11.31 -13.68 -19.38
C GLY A 198 10.10 -12.79 -19.14
N CYS A 199 9.44 -13.01 -18.01
CA CYS A 199 8.29 -12.26 -17.55
C CYS A 199 8.73 -11.23 -16.54
N CYS A 200 8.54 -9.96 -16.85
CA CYS A 200 8.60 -8.91 -15.86
C CYS A 200 7.29 -8.88 -15.06
N PRO A 201 7.30 -8.87 -13.72
CA PRO A 201 6.10 -8.88 -12.87
C PRO A 201 5.33 -7.54 -12.85
N LEU A 202 5.41 -6.78 -13.94
CA LEU A 202 4.76 -5.51 -14.20
C LEU A 202 4.19 -5.48 -15.61
N GLU A 203 3.10 -4.75 -15.81
CA GLU A 203 2.52 -4.45 -17.11
C GLU A 203 3.18 -3.20 -17.70
N GLY A 204 3.54 -3.22 -18.99
CA GLY A 204 4.21 -2.10 -19.65
C GLY A 204 5.64 -1.83 -19.15
N ALA A 205 6.31 -2.82 -18.60
CA ALA A 205 7.66 -2.68 -18.05
C ALA A 205 8.70 -2.42 -19.14
N THR A 206 9.75 -1.68 -18.81
CA THR A 206 10.93 -1.57 -19.66
C THR A 206 11.87 -2.76 -19.43
N CYS A 207 12.18 -3.49 -20.50
CA CYS A 207 13.12 -4.61 -20.46
C CYS A 207 14.56 -4.08 -20.52
N CYS A 208 15.35 -4.33 -19.47
CA CYS A 208 16.74 -3.91 -19.42
C CYS A 208 17.66 -4.75 -20.33
N GLU A 209 18.79 -4.17 -20.73
CA GLU A 209 19.78 -4.81 -21.60
C GLU A 209 20.58 -5.93 -20.92
N ASP A 210 20.50 -6.04 -19.59
CA ASP A 210 21.12 -7.14 -18.83
C ASP A 210 20.41 -8.49 -19.02
N HIS A 211 19.28 -8.50 -19.74
CA HIS A 211 18.40 -9.65 -19.97
C HIS A 211 17.80 -10.30 -18.71
N SER A 212 18.17 -9.87 -17.51
CA SER A 212 17.69 -10.38 -16.23
C SER A 212 16.74 -9.44 -15.48
N SER A 213 16.80 -8.14 -15.77
CA SER A 213 16.06 -7.13 -15.02
C SER A 213 15.02 -6.42 -15.86
N CYS A 214 14.05 -5.82 -15.18
CA CYS A 214 13.07 -4.93 -15.78
C CYS A 214 12.74 -3.78 -14.85
N CYS A 215 12.30 -2.68 -15.45
CA CYS A 215 11.95 -1.45 -14.77
C CYS A 215 10.48 -1.09 -14.95
N PRO A 216 9.84 -0.44 -13.96
CA PRO A 216 8.52 0.14 -14.12
C PRO A 216 8.46 1.14 -15.27
N SER A 217 7.30 1.30 -15.91
CA SER A 217 7.06 2.29 -16.96
C SER A 217 7.37 3.73 -16.51
N ASP A 218 7.16 4.02 -15.22
CA ASP A 218 7.38 5.35 -14.64
C ASP A 218 8.87 5.62 -14.35
N TYR A 219 9.69 4.57 -14.33
CA TYR A 219 11.14 4.62 -14.16
C TYR A 219 11.84 3.86 -15.29
N PRO A 220 11.67 4.27 -16.57
CA PRO A 220 12.01 3.43 -17.71
C PRO A 220 13.53 3.28 -17.94
N ILE A 221 14.37 4.07 -17.27
CA ILE A 221 15.82 4.07 -17.50
C ILE A 221 16.47 3.01 -16.61
N CYS A 222 16.95 1.93 -17.23
CA CYS A 222 17.70 0.88 -16.54
C CYS A 222 19.12 1.34 -16.20
N ASN A 223 19.46 1.39 -14.91
CA ASN A 223 20.83 1.42 -14.44
C ASN A 223 21.24 0.01 -13.99
N VAL A 224 21.75 -0.76 -14.95
CA VAL A 224 22.13 -2.17 -14.74
C VAL A 224 23.31 -2.34 -13.78
N GLN A 225 24.20 -1.35 -13.68
CA GLN A 225 25.38 -1.42 -12.81
C GLN A 225 25.00 -1.30 -11.34
N SER A 226 24.03 -0.45 -11.01
CA SER A 226 23.50 -0.30 -9.65
C SER A 226 22.28 -1.18 -9.37
N GLY A 227 21.72 -1.85 -10.38
CA GLY A 227 20.48 -2.61 -10.25
C GLY A 227 19.28 -1.73 -9.91
N THR A 228 19.23 -0.51 -10.45
CA THR A 228 18.16 0.46 -10.20
C THR A 228 17.52 0.98 -11.49
N CYS A 229 16.36 1.61 -11.35
CA CYS A 229 15.54 2.20 -12.40
C CYS A 229 15.36 3.69 -12.10
N LEU A 230 15.56 4.55 -13.10
CA LEU A 230 15.52 6.01 -12.95
C LEU A 230 14.37 6.61 -13.79
N MET A 231 13.77 7.70 -13.32
CA MET A 231 12.78 8.45 -14.10
C MET A 231 13.43 9.25 -15.24
N SER A 232 14.64 9.78 -15.00
CA SER A 232 15.44 10.53 -15.97
C SER A 232 16.93 10.27 -15.73
N LYS A 233 17.79 10.52 -16.73
CA LYS A 233 19.24 10.21 -16.65
C LYS A 233 19.96 10.91 -15.50
N ASP A 234 19.45 12.05 -15.06
CA ASP A 234 20.05 12.92 -14.03
C ASP A 234 19.31 12.86 -12.68
N ASN A 235 18.33 11.96 -12.52
CA ASN A 235 17.58 11.84 -11.27
C ASN A 235 18.42 11.11 -10.21
N PRO A 236 18.70 11.73 -9.04
CA PRO A 236 19.46 11.07 -7.97
C PRO A 236 18.67 9.95 -7.26
N LEU A 237 17.36 9.88 -7.47
CA LEU A 237 16.48 8.87 -6.86
C LEU A 237 16.10 7.80 -7.87
N GLY A 238 16.43 6.55 -7.53
CA GLY A 238 16.09 5.37 -8.32
C GLY A 238 15.37 4.31 -7.50
N VAL A 239 14.46 3.58 -8.14
CA VAL A 239 13.82 2.41 -7.53
C VAL A 239 14.61 1.16 -7.88
N LYS A 240 14.52 0.11 -7.07
CA LYS A 240 15.23 -1.15 -7.34
C LYS A 240 14.65 -1.83 -8.59
N ALA A 241 15.51 -2.32 -9.48
CA ALA A 241 15.09 -3.11 -10.64
C ALA A 241 14.52 -4.47 -10.21
N MET A 242 13.52 -4.95 -10.93
CA MET A 242 12.87 -6.23 -10.67
C MET A 242 13.51 -7.34 -11.50
N ALA A 243 13.69 -8.51 -10.89
CA ALA A 243 14.13 -9.69 -11.58
C ALA A 243 13.02 -10.26 -12.47
N ARG A 244 13.39 -10.68 -13.68
CA ARG A 244 12.51 -11.44 -14.57
C ARG A 244 12.35 -12.87 -14.07
N ILE A 245 11.21 -13.47 -14.39
CA ILE A 245 10.93 -14.90 -14.16
C ILE A 245 10.89 -15.61 -15.52
N PRO A 246 11.38 -16.84 -15.70
CA PRO A 246 11.27 -17.55 -16.97
C PRO A 246 9.82 -17.63 -17.48
N ALA A 247 9.61 -17.35 -18.77
CA ALA A 247 8.32 -17.50 -19.40
C ALA A 247 7.91 -18.97 -19.48
N LYS A 248 6.60 -19.22 -19.41
CA LYS A 248 6.07 -20.58 -19.48
C LYS A 248 5.97 -21.02 -20.93
N PRO A 249 6.52 -22.19 -21.31
CA PRO A 249 6.31 -22.75 -22.63
C PRO A 249 4.84 -23.15 -22.82
N LEU A 250 4.21 -22.64 -23.87
CA LEU A 250 2.83 -22.95 -24.25
C LEU A 250 2.67 -24.41 -24.69
N TRP A 251 3.69 -24.99 -25.32
CA TRP A 251 3.70 -26.41 -25.70
C TRP A 251 3.67 -27.38 -24.51
N ALA A 252 4.07 -26.93 -23.32
CA ALA A 252 4.04 -27.75 -22.10
C ALA A 252 2.67 -27.74 -21.40
N SER A 253 1.75 -26.85 -21.78
CA SER A 253 0.42 -26.71 -21.14
C SER A 253 -0.67 -27.57 -21.81
N GLY A 254 -0.32 -28.34 -22.85
CA GLY A 254 -1.23 -29.24 -23.58
C GLY A 254 -1.38 -30.62 -22.94
N SER A 255 -1.96 -30.72 -21.75
CA SER A 255 -2.47 -32.01 -21.23
C SER A 255 -3.65 -31.81 -20.28
N GLY A 256 -4.83 -31.56 -20.86
CA GLY A 256 -6.08 -31.51 -20.12
C GLY A 256 -7.28 -31.30 -21.04
N GLY A 257 -7.84 -32.40 -21.57
CA GLY A 257 -9.10 -32.35 -22.32
C GLY A 257 -9.11 -33.10 -23.64
N LYS A 258 -8.75 -34.39 -23.66
CA LYS A 258 -9.34 -35.30 -24.66
C LYS A 258 -10.69 -35.77 -24.12
N SER A 259 -11.76 -35.11 -24.53
CA SER A 259 -13.09 -35.73 -24.50
C SER A 259 -13.11 -36.84 -25.54
N SER A 260 -12.94 -38.07 -25.10
CA SER A 260 -13.36 -39.23 -25.89
C SER A 260 -14.88 -39.32 -25.79
N SER A 261 -15.56 -39.10 -26.90
CA SER A 261 -16.91 -39.61 -27.13
C SER A 261 -16.86 -40.45 -28.40
N ALA A 262 -17.20 -41.73 -28.21
CA ALA A 262 -17.56 -42.67 -29.26
C ALA A 262 -18.91 -42.30 -29.87
#